data_AF-A0A2H1GLB2-F1
#
_entry.id   AF-A0A2H1GLB2-F1
#
_cell.length_a   1.000
_cell.length_b   1.000
_cell.length_c   1.000
_cell.angle_alpha   90.00
_cell.angle_beta   90.00
_cell.angle_gamma   90.00
#
_symmetry.space_group_name_H-M   'P 1'
#
loop_
_entity.id
_entity.type
_entity.pdbx_description
1 polymer ?
#
loop_
_entity_poly.entity_id
_entity_poly.type
_entity_poly.pdbx_seq_one_letter_code
_entity_poly.pdbx_strand_id
1 'polypeptide(L)'
;MRLLAIADIHLSFKANKDEWDKLEHHEEDGLILAGDVGESLEHMTEACKRATRRFKHVFWVPGNHELYTSSAPQMSDEEKSLRGEAKYLACVKVARHYGVLTPEDDFMTWTYTNVDGIEEKAIICPVFTLYDYSFRPADVSREDALDWALEEGIQATDEALLHPDPYPTRDAWCMSLVAAAESKLEKAASTNLPLVIINHWPLRQDTIYIPRVPRFTLWCGTTLTHNWHTRFNAKCVVTGHLHVRRTDWIDGVRFEEVSLGYPRQWEDAKGAGNGVNEMLREILPGPPTPVKGQEPPTEFRRFGQR
;
A
#
# COMPACT_ATOMS: atom_id res chain seq x y z
N MET A 1 0.15 -21.26 -6.30
CA MET A 1 0.22 -20.44 -5.07
C MET A 1 -0.61 -19.18 -5.29
N ARG A 2 -1.48 -18.80 -4.36
CA ARG A 2 -2.19 -17.52 -4.44
C ARG A 2 -1.35 -16.41 -3.85
N LEU A 3 -1.58 -15.19 -4.30
CA LEU A 3 -1.02 -13.99 -3.69
C LEU A 3 -2.19 -13.14 -3.18
N LEU A 4 -2.28 -12.97 -1.87
CA LEU A 4 -3.30 -12.17 -1.20
C LEU A 4 -2.73 -10.82 -0.78
N ALA A 5 -3.59 -9.82 -0.58
CA ALA A 5 -3.18 -8.49 -0.15
C ALA A 5 -4.15 -7.86 0.84
N ILE A 6 -3.60 -7.04 1.73
CA ILE A 6 -4.33 -6.16 2.65
C ILE A 6 -3.46 -4.95 2.99
N ALA A 7 -4.08 -3.80 3.22
CA ALA A 7 -3.43 -2.58 3.70
C ALA A 7 -4.21 -2.01 4.89
N ASP A 8 -3.65 -1.01 5.56
CA ASP A 8 -4.39 -0.17 6.52
C ASP A 8 -5.03 -1.01 7.64
N ILE A 9 -4.27 -1.98 8.16
CA ILE A 9 -4.76 -2.83 9.26
C ILE A 9 -4.71 -2.10 10.60
N HIS A 10 -3.92 -1.04 10.74
CA HIS A 10 -3.93 -0.12 11.89
C HIS A 10 -3.99 -0.83 13.26
N LEU A 11 -2.96 -1.63 13.57
CA LEU A 11 -2.91 -2.47 14.78
C LEU A 11 -2.91 -1.68 16.10
N SER A 12 -2.74 -0.35 16.06
CA SER A 12 -2.97 0.52 17.21
C SER A 12 -4.41 0.44 17.73
N PHE A 13 -5.38 0.09 16.88
CA PHE A 13 -6.75 -0.16 17.29
C PHE A 13 -6.92 -1.61 17.74
N LYS A 14 -7.23 -1.81 19.02
CA LYS A 14 -7.48 -3.13 19.60
C LYS A 14 -8.45 -3.98 18.76
N ALA A 15 -9.52 -3.39 18.24
CA ALA A 15 -10.51 -4.11 17.43
C ALA A 15 -9.92 -4.67 16.12
N ASN A 16 -8.99 -3.97 15.49
CA ASN A 16 -8.30 -4.47 14.30
C ASN A 16 -7.24 -5.51 14.68
N LYS A 17 -6.49 -5.27 15.76
CA LYS A 17 -5.52 -6.23 16.30
C LYS A 17 -6.15 -7.57 16.65
N ASP A 18 -7.29 -7.55 17.35
CA ASP A 18 -8.04 -8.76 17.70
C ASP A 18 -8.50 -9.55 16.46
N GLU A 19 -8.71 -8.89 15.33
CA GLU A 19 -9.12 -9.52 14.08
C GLU A 19 -7.91 -10.06 13.32
N TRP A 20 -6.81 -9.30 13.29
CA TRP A 20 -5.51 -9.77 12.81
C TRP A 20 -5.03 -11.04 13.53
N ASP A 21 -5.30 -11.15 14.84
CA ASP A 21 -5.03 -12.34 15.64
C ASP A 21 -5.83 -13.59 15.20
N LYS A 22 -6.83 -13.44 14.33
CA LYS A 22 -7.63 -14.53 13.73
C LYS A 22 -7.19 -14.93 12.33
N LEU A 23 -6.14 -14.30 11.79
CA LEU A 23 -5.62 -14.61 10.45
C LEU A 23 -5.38 -16.11 10.29
N GLU A 24 -6.00 -16.72 9.30
CA GLU A 24 -5.99 -18.17 9.04
C GLU A 24 -4.66 -18.64 8.41
N HIS A 25 -4.45 -19.96 8.34
CA HIS A 25 -3.26 -20.52 7.70
C HIS A 25 -3.44 -20.59 6.18
N HIS A 26 -2.40 -20.19 5.48
CA HIS A 26 -2.25 -20.18 4.04
C HIS A 26 -0.85 -20.68 3.67
N GLU A 27 -0.60 -21.96 3.98
CA GLU A 27 0.75 -22.56 4.00
C GLU A 27 1.52 -22.47 2.66
N GLU A 28 0.80 -22.32 1.54
CA GLU A 28 1.38 -22.20 0.20
C GLU A 28 1.20 -20.83 -0.45
N ASP A 29 0.51 -19.89 0.20
CA ASP A 29 0.19 -18.59 -0.39
C ASP A 29 1.15 -17.49 0.10
N GLY A 30 1.15 -16.39 -0.65
CA GLY A 30 1.82 -15.15 -0.29
C GLY A 30 0.86 -14.11 0.28
N LEU A 31 1.37 -13.20 1.11
CA LEU A 31 0.63 -12.03 1.60
C LEU A 31 1.38 -10.73 1.33
N ILE A 32 0.68 -9.74 0.79
CA ILE A 32 1.12 -8.36 0.66
C ILE A 32 0.52 -7.53 1.81
N LEU A 33 1.37 -6.86 2.58
CA LEU A 33 1.03 -5.81 3.54
C LEU A 33 1.31 -4.45 2.88
N ALA A 34 0.28 -3.83 2.31
CA ALA A 34 0.39 -2.62 1.50
C ALA A 34 0.36 -1.31 2.33
N GLY A 35 1.18 -1.26 3.38
CA GLY A 35 1.33 -0.11 4.28
C GLY A 35 0.24 0.04 5.34
N ASP A 36 0.48 0.95 6.26
CA ASP A 36 -0.38 1.29 7.40
C ASP A 36 -0.76 0.07 8.26
N VAL A 37 0.26 -0.74 8.56
CA VAL A 37 0.21 -1.80 9.57
C VAL A 37 -0.06 -1.22 10.96
N GLY A 38 0.60 -0.11 11.28
CA GLY A 38 0.48 0.59 12.55
C GLY A 38 1.65 1.54 12.75
N GLU A 39 1.66 2.26 13.86
CA GLU A 39 2.57 3.40 14.06
C GLU A 39 3.90 3.07 14.76
N SER A 40 4.03 1.84 15.30
CA SER A 40 5.17 1.44 16.11
C SER A 40 5.91 0.22 15.56
N LEU A 41 7.19 0.11 15.93
CA LEU A 41 8.00 -1.07 15.64
C LEU A 41 7.44 -2.34 16.32
N GLU A 42 6.71 -2.19 17.43
CA GLU A 42 5.99 -3.29 18.06
C GLU A 42 4.79 -3.75 17.21
N HIS A 43 4.00 -2.84 16.65
CA HIS A 43 2.93 -3.20 15.70
C HIS A 43 3.51 -3.90 14.47
N MET A 44 4.60 -3.38 13.92
CA MET A 44 5.32 -4.03 12.82
C MET A 44 5.79 -5.44 13.20
N THR A 45 6.36 -5.60 14.39
CA THR A 45 6.81 -6.90 14.92
C THR A 45 5.64 -7.89 15.01
N GLU A 46 4.50 -7.47 15.56
CA GLU A 46 3.31 -8.29 15.67
C GLU A 46 2.74 -8.69 14.30
N ALA A 47 2.62 -7.73 13.38
CA ALA A 47 2.15 -7.98 12.03
C ALA A 47 3.03 -8.97 11.28
N CYS A 48 4.34 -8.70 11.21
CA CYS A 48 5.30 -9.56 10.52
C CYS A 48 5.33 -10.96 11.14
N LYS A 49 5.38 -11.08 12.47
CA LYS A 49 5.38 -12.37 13.17
C LYS A 49 4.12 -13.17 12.91
N ARG A 50 2.95 -12.53 12.86
CA ARG A 50 1.69 -13.21 12.58
C ARG A 50 1.62 -13.63 11.12
N ALA A 51 1.91 -12.72 10.19
CA ALA A 51 1.85 -13.00 8.76
C ALA A 51 2.77 -14.15 8.36
N THR A 52 4.03 -14.16 8.82
CA THR A 52 5.02 -15.19 8.43
C THR A 52 4.78 -16.55 9.09
N ARG A 53 3.94 -16.62 10.14
CA ARG A 53 3.44 -17.89 10.69
C ARG A 53 2.24 -18.44 9.92
N ARG A 54 1.60 -17.62 9.09
CA ARG A 54 0.38 -17.95 8.37
C ARG A 54 0.59 -18.10 6.88
N PHE A 55 1.58 -17.41 6.31
CA PHE A 55 1.86 -17.37 4.89
C PHE A 55 3.30 -17.79 4.60
N LYS A 56 3.51 -18.40 3.44
CA LYS A 56 4.83 -18.87 2.99
C LYS A 56 5.77 -17.71 2.65
N HIS A 57 5.22 -16.69 2.01
CA HIS A 57 5.95 -15.49 1.59
C HIS A 57 5.16 -14.27 2.04
N VAL A 58 5.86 -13.27 2.56
CA VAL A 58 5.23 -12.02 2.99
C VAL A 58 6.02 -10.86 2.38
N PHE A 59 5.29 -9.90 1.83
CA PHE A 59 5.80 -8.66 1.27
C PHE A 59 5.24 -7.51 2.08
N TRP A 60 6.04 -6.47 2.32
CA TRP A 60 5.59 -5.26 2.98
C TRP A 60 6.13 -4.03 2.24
N VAL A 61 5.30 -3.00 2.18
CA VAL A 61 5.71 -1.62 1.84
C VAL A 61 5.27 -0.69 2.95
N PRO A 62 6.01 0.39 3.25
CA PRO A 62 5.61 1.35 4.28
C PRO A 62 4.39 2.17 3.83
N GLY A 63 3.48 2.46 4.77
CA GLY A 63 2.52 3.56 4.64
C GLY A 63 2.99 4.80 5.39
N ASN A 64 2.14 5.82 5.49
CA ASN A 64 2.48 7.03 6.25
C ASN A 64 2.53 6.77 7.75
N HIS A 65 1.68 5.88 8.28
CA HIS A 65 1.61 5.64 9.73
C HIS A 65 2.88 4.97 10.28
N GLU A 66 3.52 4.06 9.55
CA GLU A 66 4.81 3.49 9.98
C GLU A 66 5.91 4.54 10.09
N LEU A 67 5.79 5.65 9.36
CA LEU A 67 6.77 6.73 9.30
C LEU A 67 6.52 7.83 10.33
N TYR A 68 5.43 7.75 11.09
CA TYR A 68 5.15 8.71 12.14
C TYR A 68 6.15 8.62 13.29
N THR A 69 6.75 9.76 13.63
CA THR A 69 7.48 9.95 14.88
C THR A 69 6.50 10.39 15.96
N SER A 70 5.80 9.43 16.56
CA SER A 70 4.87 9.70 17.66
C SER A 70 5.57 9.70 19.02
N SER A 71 4.95 10.34 20.01
CA SER A 71 5.37 10.30 21.42
C SER A 71 4.53 9.33 22.25
N ALA A 72 3.98 8.28 21.63
CA ALA A 72 3.07 7.37 22.31
C ALA A 72 3.77 6.64 23.48
N PRO A 73 3.12 6.48 24.66
CA PRO A 73 3.76 5.98 25.88
C PRO A 73 4.42 4.60 25.74
N GLN A 74 3.88 3.75 24.87
CA GLN A 74 4.33 2.39 24.62
C GLN A 74 5.62 2.30 23.79
N MET A 75 6.02 3.37 23.09
CA MET A 75 7.24 3.38 22.30
C MET A 75 8.47 3.52 23.19
N SER A 76 9.57 2.86 22.81
CA SER A 76 10.87 3.08 23.46
C SER A 76 11.39 4.48 23.17
N ASP A 77 12.28 5.01 24.02
CA ASP A 77 12.86 6.33 23.79
C ASP A 77 13.76 6.37 22.54
N GLU A 78 14.40 5.24 22.21
CA GLU A 78 15.12 5.07 20.95
C GLU A 78 14.16 5.24 19.76
N GLU A 79 13.00 4.55 19.79
CA GLU A 79 12.03 4.64 18.71
C GLU A 79 11.43 6.05 18.57
N LYS A 80 11.12 6.73 19.69
CA LYS A 80 10.61 8.11 19.68
C LYS A 80 11.59 9.12 19.06
N SER A 81 12.88 8.78 19.02
CA SER A 81 13.91 9.62 18.41
C SER A 81 14.05 9.42 16.89
N LEU A 82 13.53 8.32 16.35
CA LEU A 82 13.63 7.99 14.92
C LEU A 82 12.74 8.91 14.09
N ARG A 83 13.28 9.41 12.98
CA ARG A 83 12.61 10.31 12.02
C ARG A 83 12.97 9.92 10.59
N GLY A 84 12.08 10.22 9.65
CA GLY A 84 12.28 10.06 8.21
C GLY A 84 12.90 8.72 7.81
N GLU A 85 13.96 8.78 7.03
CA GLU A 85 14.65 7.61 6.50
C GLU A 85 15.15 6.67 7.62
N ALA A 86 15.58 7.20 8.77
CA ALA A 86 16.00 6.37 9.90
C ALA A 86 14.83 5.56 10.50
N LYS A 87 13.63 6.15 10.59
CA LYS A 87 12.42 5.43 11.01
C LYS A 87 12.03 4.37 9.98
N TYR A 88 12.07 4.72 8.69
CA TYR A 88 11.83 3.77 7.60
C TYR A 88 12.77 2.55 7.67
N LEU A 89 14.08 2.77 7.79
CA LEU A 89 15.08 1.71 7.86
C LEU A 89 14.93 0.85 9.12
N ALA A 90 14.44 1.40 10.24
CA ALA A 90 14.10 0.62 11.41
C ALA A 90 12.92 -0.34 11.14
N CYS A 91 11.88 0.11 10.41
CA CYS A 91 10.78 -0.75 9.97
C CYS A 91 11.28 -1.86 9.02
N VAL A 92 12.15 -1.52 8.05
CA VAL A 92 12.80 -2.50 7.15
C VAL A 92 13.57 -3.55 7.95
N LYS A 93 14.31 -3.14 8.99
CA LYS A 93 15.06 -4.06 9.86
C LYS A 93 14.14 -5.04 10.58
N VAL A 94 12.98 -4.59 11.09
CA VAL A 94 11.97 -5.46 11.71
C VAL A 94 11.40 -6.44 10.68
N ALA A 95 10.99 -5.96 9.51
CA ALA A 95 10.44 -6.80 8.45
C ALA A 95 11.43 -7.91 8.03
N ARG A 96 12.69 -7.54 7.75
CA ARG A 96 13.76 -8.47 7.39
C ARG A 96 14.08 -9.48 8.49
N HIS A 97 13.99 -9.09 9.76
CA HIS A 97 14.18 -10.03 10.89
C HIS A 97 13.20 -11.22 10.83
N TYR A 98 11.99 -11.00 10.32
CA TYR A 98 10.97 -12.03 10.13
C TYR A 98 10.99 -12.69 8.74
N GLY A 99 11.92 -12.31 7.86
CA GLY A 99 11.97 -12.82 6.48
C GLY A 99 10.91 -12.21 5.56
N VAL A 100 10.34 -11.06 5.94
CA VAL A 100 9.42 -10.29 5.08
C VAL A 100 10.22 -9.52 4.04
N LEU A 101 9.82 -9.61 2.77
CA LEU A 101 10.43 -8.88 1.65
C LEU A 101 9.95 -7.42 1.63
N THR A 102 10.88 -6.50 1.42
CA THR A 102 10.66 -5.05 1.53
C THR A 102 11.02 -4.33 0.22
N PRO A 103 10.75 -3.02 0.08
CA PRO A 103 11.21 -2.26 -1.08
C PRO A 103 12.74 -2.26 -1.27
N GLU A 104 13.50 -2.56 -0.22
CA GLU A 104 14.96 -2.61 -0.23
C GLU A 104 15.53 -3.95 -0.74
N ASP A 105 14.69 -4.97 -0.94
CA ASP A 105 15.10 -6.31 -1.38
C ASP A 105 14.92 -6.49 -2.90
N ASP A 106 15.56 -7.50 -3.46
CA ASP A 106 15.34 -7.89 -4.86
C ASP A 106 13.88 -8.34 -5.07
N PHE A 107 13.31 -7.98 -6.23
CA PHE A 107 11.95 -8.40 -6.57
C PHE A 107 11.87 -9.91 -6.78
N MET A 108 10.77 -10.51 -6.34
CA MET A 108 10.58 -11.95 -6.38
C MET A 108 9.74 -12.36 -7.59
N THR A 109 10.20 -13.36 -8.34
CA THR A 109 9.34 -14.04 -9.33
C THR A 109 8.35 -14.95 -8.63
N TRP A 110 7.06 -14.77 -8.92
CA TRP A 110 5.96 -15.54 -8.38
C TRP A 110 5.36 -16.45 -9.44
N THR A 111 5.32 -17.75 -9.16
CA THR A 111 4.66 -18.74 -10.01
C THR A 111 3.26 -19.05 -9.46
N TYR A 112 2.25 -18.97 -10.31
CA TYR A 112 0.86 -19.24 -9.94
C TYR A 112 0.12 -19.95 -11.07
N THR A 113 -1.01 -20.57 -10.73
CA THR A 113 -1.88 -21.23 -11.71
C THR A 113 -3.05 -20.30 -11.96
N ASN A 114 -3.28 -19.93 -13.22
CA ASN A 114 -4.39 -19.07 -13.61
C ASN A 114 -5.74 -19.83 -13.54
N VAL A 115 -6.85 -19.16 -13.84
CA VAL A 115 -8.20 -19.74 -13.77
C VAL A 115 -8.42 -20.91 -14.73
N ASP A 116 -7.62 -21.01 -15.80
CA ASP A 116 -7.68 -22.08 -16.80
C ASP A 116 -6.76 -23.26 -16.45
N GLY A 117 -6.10 -23.23 -15.29
CA GLY A 117 -5.18 -24.29 -14.87
C GLY A 117 -3.77 -24.18 -15.46
N ILE A 118 -3.43 -23.07 -16.11
CA ILE A 118 -2.12 -22.85 -16.76
C ILE A 118 -1.16 -22.18 -15.77
N GLU A 119 0.08 -22.67 -15.71
CA GLU A 119 1.13 -22.06 -14.91
C GLU A 119 1.63 -20.76 -15.57
N GLU A 120 1.56 -19.66 -14.83
CA GLU A 120 2.05 -18.33 -15.20
C GLU A 120 3.06 -17.81 -14.19
N LYS A 121 3.80 -16.77 -14.60
CA LYS A 121 4.77 -16.07 -13.75
C LYS A 121 4.53 -14.57 -13.78
N ALA A 122 4.73 -13.91 -12.64
CA ALA A 122 4.77 -12.46 -12.50
C ALA A 122 5.92 -12.06 -11.57
N ILE A 123 6.37 -10.81 -11.62
CA ILE A 123 7.36 -10.28 -10.67
C ILE A 123 6.67 -9.39 -9.66
N ILE A 124 6.84 -9.69 -8.38
CA ILE A 124 6.26 -8.94 -7.27
C ILE A 124 7.22 -7.80 -6.93
N CYS A 125 6.73 -6.56 -7.05
CA CYS A 125 7.52 -5.34 -6.99
C CYS A 125 7.05 -4.43 -5.85
N PRO A 126 7.49 -4.68 -4.59
CA PRO A 126 7.30 -3.73 -3.49
C PRO A 126 8.07 -2.44 -3.77
N VAL A 127 7.38 -1.30 -3.79
CA VAL A 127 7.97 0.03 -3.94
C VAL A 127 7.49 0.96 -2.84
N PHE A 128 8.25 2.03 -2.61
CA PHE A 128 7.91 3.11 -1.69
C PHE A 128 8.10 4.42 -2.43
N THR A 129 7.04 5.22 -2.58
CA THR A 129 7.11 6.48 -3.33
C THR A 129 6.89 7.73 -2.48
N LEU A 130 6.20 7.63 -1.34
CA LEU A 130 5.65 8.80 -0.64
C LEU A 130 4.77 9.65 -1.60
N TYR A 131 4.75 10.97 -1.40
CA TYR A 131 4.02 11.96 -2.19
C TYR A 131 4.79 13.30 -2.25
N ASP A 132 4.43 14.13 -3.22
CA ASP A 132 5.08 15.42 -3.54
C ASP A 132 4.06 16.57 -3.72
N TYR A 133 2.84 16.40 -3.20
CA TYR A 133 1.76 17.39 -3.30
C TYR A 133 1.38 17.74 -4.75
N SER A 134 1.75 16.92 -5.74
CA SER A 134 1.42 17.16 -7.15
C SER A 134 -0.01 16.77 -7.52
N PHE A 135 -0.71 15.99 -6.68
CA PHE A 135 -2.15 15.72 -6.79
C PHE A 135 -3.00 16.89 -6.28
N ARG A 136 -2.69 18.09 -6.77
CA ARG A 136 -3.42 19.34 -6.58
C ARG A 136 -4.03 19.78 -7.92
N PRO A 137 -5.01 20.70 -7.93
CA PRO A 137 -5.47 21.32 -9.16
C PRO A 137 -4.33 22.02 -9.90
N ALA A 138 -4.36 22.02 -11.24
CA ALA A 138 -3.28 22.58 -12.06
C ALA A 138 -3.09 24.10 -11.89
N ASP A 139 -4.12 24.80 -11.45
CA ASP A 139 -4.13 26.23 -11.13
C ASP A 139 -3.64 26.55 -9.70
N VAL A 140 -3.45 25.55 -8.86
CA VAL A 140 -2.88 25.70 -7.51
C VAL A 140 -1.37 25.48 -7.58
N SER A 141 -0.59 26.45 -7.12
CA SER A 141 0.88 26.34 -7.08
C SER A 141 1.32 25.31 -6.02
N ARG A 142 2.59 24.90 -6.05
CA ARG A 142 3.09 23.97 -5.03
C ARG A 142 3.12 24.65 -3.65
N GLU A 143 3.50 25.92 -3.64
CA GLU A 143 3.63 26.77 -2.47
C GLU A 143 2.27 26.98 -1.79
N ASP A 144 1.21 27.18 -2.58
CA ASP A 144 -0.15 27.42 -2.08
C ASP A 144 -0.93 26.12 -1.78
N ALA A 145 -0.35 24.95 -2.03
CA ALA A 145 -1.06 23.67 -1.95
C ALA A 145 -1.63 23.40 -0.54
N LEU A 146 -0.84 23.63 0.51
CA LEU A 146 -1.29 23.41 1.89
C LEU A 146 -2.38 24.40 2.29
N ASP A 147 -2.22 25.67 1.93
CA ASP A 147 -3.21 26.71 2.19
C ASP A 147 -4.54 26.39 1.47
N TRP A 148 -4.46 25.91 0.23
CA TRP A 148 -5.62 25.41 -0.52
C TRP A 148 -6.34 24.27 0.23
N ALA A 149 -5.66 23.27 0.79
CA ALA A 149 -6.36 22.25 1.57
C ALA A 149 -6.94 22.81 2.89
N LEU A 150 -6.24 23.72 3.54
CA LEU A 150 -6.65 24.34 4.81
C LEU A 150 -7.89 25.24 4.68
N GLU A 151 -8.17 25.82 3.50
CA GLU A 151 -9.42 26.54 3.25
C GLU A 151 -10.68 25.70 3.52
N GLU A 152 -10.59 24.38 3.36
CA GLU A 152 -11.66 23.42 3.70
C GLU A 152 -11.45 22.74 5.07
N GLY A 153 -10.48 23.19 5.86
CA GLY A 153 -10.11 22.60 7.14
C GLY A 153 -9.49 21.22 7.03
N ILE A 154 -8.91 20.88 5.87
CA ILE A 154 -8.29 19.57 5.60
C ILE A 154 -6.77 19.69 5.77
N GLN A 155 -6.21 18.86 6.66
CA GLN A 155 -4.76 18.72 6.84
C GLN A 155 -4.43 17.30 7.27
N ALA A 156 -3.42 16.68 6.66
CA ALA A 156 -2.91 15.39 7.09
C ALA A 156 -2.05 15.51 8.36
N THR A 157 -2.17 14.53 9.25
CA THR A 157 -1.31 14.39 10.44
C THR A 157 0.17 14.28 10.06
N ASP A 158 0.46 13.77 8.86
CA ASP A 158 1.78 13.72 8.26
C ASP A 158 2.56 15.02 8.40
N GLU A 159 1.89 16.18 8.26
CA GLU A 159 2.54 17.50 8.35
C GLU A 159 3.28 17.70 9.68
N ALA A 160 2.77 17.11 10.75
CA ALA A 160 3.37 17.16 12.07
C ALA A 160 4.27 15.96 12.40
N LEU A 161 3.92 14.76 11.93
CA LEU A 161 4.53 13.51 12.42
C LEU A 161 5.43 12.77 11.42
N LEU A 162 5.24 12.97 10.11
CA LEU A 162 6.05 12.34 9.08
C LEU A 162 7.17 13.28 8.71
N HIS A 163 8.32 13.16 9.37
CA HIS A 163 9.47 14.01 9.07
C HIS A 163 10.26 13.49 7.87
N PRO A 164 10.76 14.36 6.96
CA PRO A 164 11.45 13.92 5.75
C PRO A 164 12.96 13.70 5.92
N ASP A 165 13.53 13.78 7.13
CA ASP A 165 14.97 13.67 7.36
C ASP A 165 15.60 12.44 6.64
N PRO A 166 16.77 12.56 6.01
CA PRO A 166 17.63 13.74 5.91
C PRO A 166 17.27 14.70 4.76
N TYR A 167 16.18 14.43 4.04
CA TYR A 167 15.74 15.25 2.92
C TYR A 167 15.13 16.57 3.43
N PRO A 168 15.30 17.67 2.67
CA PRO A 168 14.80 18.98 3.10
C PRO A 168 13.26 19.05 3.12
N THR A 169 12.58 18.27 2.28
CA THR A 169 11.12 18.23 2.16
C THR A 169 10.65 16.81 1.81
N ARG A 170 9.35 16.54 2.04
CA ARG A 170 8.72 15.27 1.61
C ARG A 170 8.75 15.12 0.09
N ASP A 171 8.67 16.22 -0.66
CA ASP A 171 8.83 16.26 -2.11
C ASP A 171 10.20 15.73 -2.55
N ALA A 172 11.28 16.23 -1.93
CA ALA A 172 12.64 15.83 -2.25
C ALA A 172 12.87 14.35 -1.92
N TRP A 173 12.27 13.86 -0.82
CA TRP A 173 12.30 12.44 -0.48
C TRP A 173 11.52 11.61 -1.50
N CYS A 174 10.30 12.02 -1.84
CA CYS A 174 9.47 11.39 -2.86
C CYS A 174 10.20 11.27 -4.20
N MET A 175 10.84 12.35 -4.67
CA MET A 175 11.61 12.33 -5.92
C MET A 175 12.77 11.33 -5.87
N SER A 176 13.50 11.25 -4.75
CA SER A 176 14.59 10.28 -4.56
C SER A 176 14.06 8.83 -4.61
N LEU A 177 12.97 8.58 -3.88
CA LEU A 177 12.30 7.28 -3.80
C LEU A 177 11.75 6.82 -5.16
N VAL A 178 11.09 7.72 -5.90
CA VAL A 178 10.55 7.47 -7.24
C VAL A 178 11.68 7.08 -8.19
N ALA A 179 12.79 7.83 -8.21
CA ALA A 179 13.92 7.51 -9.08
C ALA A 179 14.56 6.15 -8.77
N ALA A 180 14.68 5.79 -7.49
CA ALA A 180 15.19 4.50 -7.07
C ALA A 180 14.25 3.34 -7.47
N ALA A 181 12.95 3.49 -7.24
CA ALA A 181 11.94 2.51 -7.62
C ALA A 181 11.85 2.33 -9.15
N GLU A 182 11.93 3.42 -9.91
CA GLU A 182 11.92 3.43 -11.37
C GLU A 182 13.07 2.58 -11.94
N SER A 183 14.29 2.77 -11.45
CA SER A 183 15.47 1.98 -11.85
C SER A 183 15.29 0.47 -11.59
N LYS A 184 14.70 0.10 -10.45
CA LYS A 184 14.39 -1.31 -10.14
C LYS A 184 13.29 -1.88 -11.03
N LEU A 185 12.25 -1.10 -11.32
CA LEU A 185 11.15 -1.51 -12.20
C LEU A 185 11.63 -1.67 -13.66
N GLU A 186 12.52 -0.81 -14.15
CA GLU A 186 13.13 -0.94 -15.48
C GLU A 186 13.90 -2.26 -15.63
N LYS A 187 14.72 -2.60 -14.62
CA LYS A 187 15.42 -3.88 -14.58
C LYS A 187 14.44 -5.05 -14.60
N ALA A 188 13.37 -5.00 -13.82
CA ALA A 188 12.35 -6.05 -13.76
C ALA A 188 11.59 -6.20 -15.08
N ALA A 189 11.18 -5.08 -15.70
CA ALA A 189 10.45 -5.05 -16.96
C ALA A 189 11.26 -5.68 -18.11
N SER A 190 12.59 -5.60 -18.07
CA SER A 190 13.47 -6.24 -19.07
C SER A 190 13.35 -7.77 -19.15
N THR A 191 12.75 -8.42 -18.14
CA THR A 191 12.50 -9.86 -18.13
C THR A 191 11.30 -10.28 -19.00
N ASN A 192 10.50 -9.32 -19.49
CA ASN A 192 9.22 -9.54 -20.18
C ASN A 192 8.15 -10.30 -19.37
N LEU A 193 8.36 -10.51 -18.07
CA LEU A 193 7.30 -10.99 -17.18
C LEU A 193 6.39 -9.81 -16.77
N PRO A 194 5.08 -10.04 -16.60
CA PRO A 194 4.20 -9.02 -16.05
C PRO A 194 4.57 -8.66 -14.62
N LEU A 195 4.40 -7.40 -14.25
CA LEU A 195 4.70 -6.92 -12.90
C LEU A 195 3.45 -6.82 -12.03
N VAL A 196 3.58 -7.11 -10.73
CA VAL A 196 2.63 -6.71 -9.69
C VAL A 196 3.30 -5.61 -8.89
N ILE A 197 2.91 -4.36 -9.13
CA ILE A 197 3.49 -3.19 -8.47
C ILE A 197 2.72 -2.93 -7.18
N ILE A 198 3.41 -2.90 -6.05
CA ILE A 198 2.81 -2.70 -4.74
C ILE A 198 3.35 -1.39 -4.18
N ASN A 199 2.47 -0.45 -3.84
CA ASN A 199 2.81 0.79 -3.16
C ASN A 199 1.72 1.07 -2.12
N HIS A 200 1.98 1.87 -1.09
CA HIS A 200 0.90 2.27 -0.21
C HIS A 200 0.01 3.34 -0.87
N TRP A 201 0.64 4.39 -1.39
CA TRP A 201 -0.05 5.49 -2.08
C TRP A 201 -0.54 5.07 -3.48
N PRO A 202 -1.74 5.53 -3.90
CA PRO A 202 -2.17 5.48 -5.29
C PRO A 202 -1.09 5.95 -6.28
N LEU A 203 -0.83 5.15 -7.33
CA LEU A 203 0.11 5.53 -8.41
C LEU A 203 -0.54 6.43 -9.48
N ARG A 204 -1.84 6.71 -9.36
CA ARG A 204 -2.56 7.58 -10.30
C ARG A 204 -3.60 8.42 -9.57
N GLN A 205 -3.66 9.70 -9.93
CA GLN A 205 -4.62 10.63 -9.32
C GLN A 205 -6.09 10.25 -9.59
N ASP A 206 -6.41 9.72 -10.77
CA ASP A 206 -7.77 9.30 -11.14
C ASP A 206 -8.23 8.02 -10.40
N THR A 207 -7.29 7.31 -9.76
CA THR A 207 -7.58 6.23 -8.81
C THR A 207 -7.82 6.73 -7.38
N ILE A 208 -8.01 8.04 -7.17
CA ILE A 208 -8.42 8.59 -5.87
C ILE A 208 -9.93 8.88 -5.86
N TYR A 209 -10.65 8.31 -4.89
CA TYR A 209 -12.07 8.60 -4.66
C TYR A 209 -12.37 8.78 -3.17
N ILE A 210 -12.30 10.04 -2.71
CA ILE A 210 -12.50 10.42 -1.30
C ILE A 210 -13.44 11.62 -1.19
N PRO A 211 -14.72 11.49 -1.59
CA PRO A 211 -15.63 12.63 -1.79
C PRO A 211 -15.94 13.42 -0.51
N ARG A 212 -15.64 12.88 0.67
CA ARG A 212 -15.83 13.56 1.96
C ARG A 212 -14.68 14.50 2.34
N VAL A 213 -13.50 14.29 1.74
CA VAL A 213 -12.27 15.05 2.01
C VAL A 213 -11.48 15.25 0.71
N PRO A 214 -12.08 15.89 -0.32
CA PRO A 214 -11.53 15.90 -1.67
C PRO A 214 -10.15 16.57 -1.77
N ARG A 215 -9.85 17.58 -0.95
CA ARG A 215 -8.53 18.24 -0.95
C ARG A 215 -7.43 17.44 -0.25
N PHE A 216 -7.76 16.28 0.34
CA PHE A 216 -6.76 15.39 0.91
C PHE A 216 -5.87 14.71 -0.15
N THR A 217 -6.22 14.85 -1.43
CA THR A 217 -5.44 14.30 -2.57
C THR A 217 -3.97 14.70 -2.55
N LEU A 218 -3.61 15.85 -1.95
CA LEU A 218 -2.22 16.31 -1.81
C LEU A 218 -1.28 15.26 -1.20
N TRP A 219 -1.78 14.47 -0.25
CA TRP A 219 -1.00 13.47 0.50
C TRP A 219 -1.16 12.06 -0.09
N CYS A 220 -1.81 11.92 -1.25
CA CYS A 220 -2.18 10.61 -1.81
C CYS A 220 -1.25 10.09 -2.92
N GLY A 221 -0.14 10.78 -3.23
CA GLY A 221 0.86 10.27 -4.17
C GLY A 221 1.53 11.36 -5.00
N THR A 222 2.01 10.97 -6.18
CA THR A 222 2.74 11.85 -7.11
C THR A 222 2.34 11.60 -8.55
N THR A 223 2.33 12.66 -9.37
CA THR A 223 2.09 12.60 -10.82
C THR A 223 3.19 11.87 -11.59
N LEU A 224 4.38 11.70 -11.02
CA LEU A 224 5.53 11.04 -11.65
C LEU A 224 5.28 9.55 -11.97
N THR A 225 4.33 8.92 -11.27
CA THR A 225 4.03 7.49 -11.39
C THR A 225 2.83 7.18 -12.29
N HIS A 226 2.19 8.21 -12.88
CA HIS A 226 0.90 8.11 -13.57
C HIS A 226 0.86 7.03 -14.65
N ASN A 227 1.96 6.79 -15.37
CA ASN A 227 2.04 5.83 -16.47
C ASN A 227 2.77 4.53 -16.12
N TRP A 228 3.15 4.30 -14.86
CA TRP A 228 3.93 3.13 -14.46
C TRP A 228 3.25 1.80 -14.79
N HIS A 229 1.92 1.74 -14.70
CA HIS A 229 1.14 0.54 -15.00
C HIS A 229 1.33 0.05 -16.44
N THR A 230 1.36 0.97 -17.41
CA THR A 230 1.58 0.63 -18.82
C THR A 230 3.06 0.58 -19.19
N ARG A 231 3.85 1.55 -18.72
CA ARG A 231 5.30 1.63 -18.98
C ARG A 231 6.04 0.38 -18.51
N PHE A 232 5.66 -0.18 -17.37
CA PHE A 232 6.31 -1.36 -16.79
C PHE A 232 5.52 -2.64 -16.96
N ASN A 233 4.56 -2.70 -17.89
CA ASN A 233 3.79 -3.91 -18.18
C ASN A 233 3.19 -4.56 -16.91
N ALA A 234 2.55 -3.73 -16.08
CA ALA A 234 1.92 -4.21 -14.87
C ALA A 234 0.69 -5.06 -15.20
N LYS A 235 0.56 -6.22 -14.56
CA LYS A 235 -0.68 -7.01 -14.53
C LYS A 235 -1.62 -6.51 -13.44
N CYS A 236 -1.06 -6.03 -12.33
CA CYS A 236 -1.83 -5.48 -11.22
C CYS A 236 -1.03 -4.38 -10.49
N VAL A 237 -1.72 -3.34 -10.04
CA VAL A 237 -1.20 -2.33 -9.11
C VAL A 237 -1.98 -2.45 -7.81
N VAL A 238 -1.28 -2.65 -6.69
CA VAL A 238 -1.88 -2.85 -5.36
C VAL A 238 -1.56 -1.67 -4.46
N THR A 239 -2.60 -1.06 -3.88
CA THR A 239 -2.50 0.17 -3.06
C THR A 239 -3.42 0.13 -1.83
N GLY A 240 -3.19 1.03 -0.89
CA GLY A 240 -4.01 1.24 0.30
C GLY A 240 -4.34 2.72 0.46
N HIS A 241 -4.12 3.25 1.67
CA HIS A 241 -4.12 4.68 2.04
C HIS A 241 -5.49 5.37 2.04
N LEU A 242 -6.34 5.12 1.03
CA LEU A 242 -7.59 5.84 0.85
C LEU A 242 -8.70 5.36 1.78
N HIS A 243 -8.61 4.12 2.28
CA HIS A 243 -9.66 3.44 3.02
C HIS A 243 -10.95 3.29 2.19
N VAL A 244 -10.80 3.15 0.87
CA VAL A 244 -11.88 3.01 -0.10
C VAL A 244 -11.59 1.79 -0.97
N ARG A 245 -11.85 0.62 -0.39
CA ARG A 245 -11.68 -0.68 -1.05
C ARG A 245 -12.41 -0.73 -2.38
N ARG A 246 -11.66 -0.95 -3.45
CA ARG A 246 -12.23 -1.08 -4.79
C ARG A 246 -11.30 -1.79 -5.75
N THR A 247 -11.86 -2.14 -6.91
CA THR A 247 -11.16 -2.64 -8.07
C THR A 247 -11.46 -1.70 -9.25
N ASP A 248 -10.41 -1.20 -9.88
CA ASP A 248 -10.49 -0.42 -11.11
C ASP A 248 -9.76 -1.15 -12.24
N TRP A 249 -10.19 -0.92 -13.48
CA TRP A 249 -9.51 -1.39 -14.68
C TRP A 249 -9.20 -0.20 -15.58
N ILE A 250 -7.91 0.04 -15.80
CA ILE A 250 -7.41 1.19 -16.57
C ILE A 250 -6.35 0.69 -17.54
N ASP A 251 -6.54 0.97 -18.83
CA ASP A 251 -5.64 0.52 -19.92
C ASP A 251 -5.42 -1.00 -19.96
N GLY A 252 -6.41 -1.79 -19.53
CA GLY A 252 -6.30 -3.25 -19.39
C GLY A 252 -5.51 -3.73 -18.16
N VAL A 253 -5.10 -2.83 -17.27
CA VAL A 253 -4.42 -3.14 -16.00
C VAL A 253 -5.40 -3.05 -14.83
N ARG A 254 -5.33 -4.01 -13.92
CA ARG A 254 -6.12 -4.02 -12.69
C ARG A 254 -5.45 -3.17 -11.61
N PHE A 255 -6.24 -2.31 -10.96
CA PHE A 255 -5.83 -1.57 -9.77
C PHE A 255 -6.67 -2.05 -8.59
N GLU A 256 -6.01 -2.38 -7.49
CA GLU A 256 -6.65 -2.91 -6.29
C GLU A 256 -6.33 -2.00 -5.10
N GLU A 257 -7.35 -1.31 -4.60
CA GLU A 257 -7.29 -0.69 -3.28
C GLU A 257 -7.76 -1.75 -2.25
N VAL A 258 -6.86 -2.07 -1.31
CA VAL A 258 -6.97 -3.21 -0.40
C VAL A 258 -7.00 -2.83 1.08
N SER A 259 -7.34 -1.59 1.41
CA SER A 259 -7.37 -1.06 2.78
C SER A 259 -8.40 -1.77 3.65
N LEU A 260 -8.07 -2.18 4.87
CA LEU A 260 -9.07 -2.57 5.87
C LEU A 260 -9.70 -1.31 6.48
N GLY A 261 -8.86 -0.37 6.89
CA GLY A 261 -9.21 0.90 7.49
C GLY A 261 -9.47 0.83 9.01
N TYR A 262 -9.88 1.95 9.58
CA TYR A 262 -10.21 2.08 10.99
C TYR A 262 -11.46 1.25 11.35
N PRO A 263 -11.62 0.81 12.61
CA PRO A 263 -12.72 -0.09 13.01
C PRO A 263 -14.12 0.33 12.54
N ARG A 264 -14.44 1.63 12.57
CA ARG A 264 -15.76 2.15 12.14
C ARG A 264 -15.97 2.12 10.63
N GLN A 265 -14.90 2.10 9.83
CA GLN A 265 -15.01 2.15 8.36
C GLN A 265 -15.39 0.79 7.77
N TRP A 266 -15.05 -0.29 8.45
CA TRP A 266 -15.36 -1.66 8.03
C TRP A 266 -16.35 -2.37 8.97
N GLU A 267 -16.98 -1.65 9.90
CA GLU A 267 -17.97 -2.18 10.84
C GLU A 267 -19.16 -2.85 10.13
N ASP A 268 -19.63 -2.29 9.00
CA ASP A 268 -20.69 -2.92 8.20
C ASP A 268 -20.25 -4.29 7.64
N ALA A 269 -18.98 -4.41 7.19
CA ALA A 269 -18.44 -5.68 6.72
C ALA A 269 -18.36 -6.70 7.86
N LYS A 270 -17.89 -6.26 9.03
CA LYS A 270 -17.86 -7.06 10.24
C LYS A 270 -19.25 -7.52 10.67
N GLY A 271 -20.25 -6.63 10.62
CA GLY A 271 -21.64 -6.91 10.93
C GLY A 271 -22.28 -7.91 9.95
N ALA A 272 -21.81 -7.96 8.71
CA ALA A 272 -22.19 -8.97 7.72
C ALA A 272 -21.45 -10.32 7.90
N GLY A 273 -20.62 -10.46 8.93
CA GLY A 273 -19.87 -11.67 9.23
C GLY A 273 -18.51 -11.78 8.54
N ASN A 274 -18.00 -10.71 7.93
CA ASN A 274 -16.71 -10.70 7.25
C ASN A 274 -15.61 -10.20 8.22
N GLY A 275 -14.66 -11.06 8.55
CA GLY A 275 -13.49 -10.75 9.36
C GLY A 275 -12.27 -10.45 8.50
N VAL A 276 -11.06 -10.48 9.10
CA VAL A 276 -9.82 -10.19 8.38
C VAL A 276 -9.60 -11.12 7.17
N ASN A 277 -10.01 -12.39 7.27
CA ASN A 277 -9.78 -13.40 6.24
C ASN A 277 -10.62 -13.13 4.98
N GLU A 278 -11.90 -12.76 5.14
CA GLU A 278 -12.78 -12.34 4.03
C GLU A 278 -12.37 -11.00 3.42
N MET A 279 -11.61 -10.21 4.17
CA MET A 279 -11.08 -8.90 3.75
C MET A 279 -9.70 -8.99 3.07
N LEU A 280 -9.08 -10.18 2.96
CA LEU A 280 -7.91 -10.36 2.10
C LEU A 280 -8.34 -10.24 0.63
N ARG A 281 -7.63 -9.48 -0.22
CA ARG A 281 -7.90 -9.39 -1.66
C ARG A 281 -7.02 -10.38 -2.42
N GLU A 282 -7.59 -11.16 -3.33
CA GLU A 282 -6.80 -12.00 -4.22
C GLU A 282 -6.18 -11.19 -5.37
N ILE A 283 -4.84 -11.18 -5.41
CA ILE A 283 -4.04 -10.49 -6.43
C ILE A 283 -3.56 -11.45 -7.51
N LEU A 284 -3.12 -12.66 -7.16
CA LEU A 284 -2.85 -13.71 -8.16
C LEU A 284 -3.51 -15.02 -7.70
N PRO A 285 -4.18 -15.77 -8.59
CA PRO A 285 -4.35 -15.51 -10.02
C PRO A 285 -5.22 -14.29 -10.34
N GLY A 286 -6.16 -13.94 -9.45
CA GLY A 286 -7.12 -12.87 -9.69
C GLY A 286 -8.12 -13.22 -10.80
N PRO A 287 -9.06 -12.31 -11.10
CA PRO A 287 -10.00 -12.49 -12.20
C PRO A 287 -9.29 -12.42 -13.56
N PRO A 288 -9.91 -12.99 -14.62
CA PRO A 288 -9.42 -12.81 -15.99
C PRO A 288 -9.28 -11.34 -16.35
N THR A 289 -8.22 -10.98 -17.08
CA THR A 289 -8.07 -9.65 -17.66
C THR A 289 -9.19 -9.40 -18.68
N PRO A 290 -9.99 -8.32 -18.55
CA PRO A 290 -11.01 -7.94 -19.52
C PRO A 290 -10.41 -7.67 -20.90
N VAL A 291 -11.25 -7.74 -21.93
CA VAL A 291 -10.87 -7.30 -23.27
C VAL A 291 -10.66 -5.79 -23.25
N LYS A 292 -9.55 -5.32 -23.82
CA LYS A 292 -9.23 -3.89 -23.90
C LYS A 292 -10.36 -3.10 -24.57
N GLY A 293 -10.81 -2.02 -23.92
CA GLY A 293 -11.97 -1.22 -24.34
C GLY A 293 -13.33 -1.79 -23.90
N GLN A 294 -13.34 -2.90 -23.16
CA GLN A 294 -14.52 -3.51 -22.53
C GLN A 294 -14.27 -3.74 -21.03
N GLU A 295 -13.43 -2.92 -20.43
CA GLU A 295 -13.19 -2.92 -18.99
C GLU A 295 -14.50 -2.63 -18.23
N PRO A 296 -14.78 -3.36 -17.13
CA PRO A 296 -15.95 -3.09 -16.31
C PRO A 296 -15.79 -1.75 -15.59
N PRO A 297 -16.90 -1.12 -15.14
CA PRO A 297 -16.82 0.06 -14.28
C PRO A 297 -16.14 -0.28 -12.95
N THR A 298 -15.69 0.75 -12.23
CA THR A 298 -15.17 0.65 -10.87
C THR A 298 -16.10 -0.18 -9.98
N GLU A 299 -15.54 -1.16 -9.28
CA GLU A 299 -16.25 -2.02 -8.36
C GLU A 299 -15.84 -1.72 -6.93
N PHE A 300 -16.77 -1.20 -6.12
CA PHE A 300 -16.53 -0.96 -4.69
C PHE A 300 -16.62 -2.26 -3.90
N ARG A 301 -15.55 -2.59 -3.18
CA ARG A 301 -15.35 -3.87 -2.46
C ARG A 301 -15.53 -3.72 -0.96
N ARG A 302 -16.60 -3.01 -0.56
CA ARG A 302 -16.86 -2.62 0.84
C ARG A 302 -16.95 -3.81 1.79
N PHE A 303 -17.44 -4.95 1.32
CA PHE A 303 -17.65 -6.17 2.10
C PHE A 303 -16.56 -7.23 1.90
N GLY A 304 -15.44 -6.92 1.24
CA GLY A 304 -14.36 -7.88 0.99
C GLY A 304 -14.48 -8.59 -0.36
N GLN A 305 -14.16 -9.89 -0.41
CA GLN A 305 -14.21 -10.70 -1.65
C GLN A 305 -15.64 -11.09 -2.12
N ARG A 306 -16.69 -10.66 -1.41
CA ARG A 306 -18.08 -10.83 -1.85
C ARG A 306 -18.58 -9.64 -2.65
#